data_AF-A0A1Y1L7G9-F1
#
_entry.id   AF-A0A1Y1L7G9-F1
#
_cell.length_a   1.000
_cell.length_b   1.000
_cell.length_c   1.000
_cell.angle_alpha   90.00
_cell.angle_beta   90.00
_cell.angle_gamma   90.00
#
_symmetry.space_group_name_H-M   'P 1'
#
loop_
_entity.id
_entity.type
_entity.pdbx_description
1 polymer ?
#
loop_
_entity_poly.entity_id
_entity_poly.type
_entity_poly.pdbx_seq_one_letter_code
_entity_poly.pdbx_strand_id
1 'polypeptide(L)'
;AASGSKETTPDVTSANEEEMADAPEEAAVPEVSNERWMPTVPKPVVVGGDNALLDEGGELKADGFFTRPWYNFFCNQTIYVFFNIFQTLYNRLLDIQQSQELVAQAVERLNRPKPARDIGFTENHMTFFEPTDHPETYWPKTVELLEEYITGDVDENRYQDVLRHYYLQNGWKLYTIQDLLKTLCRLALTCSSTDAKEKTPDLIHQYLTSREKEETSYQTE
;
A
#
# COMPACT_ATOMS: atom_id res chain seq x y z
N ALA A 1 -23.02 -44.33 12.53
CA ALA A 1 -22.77 -43.40 13.65
C ALA A 1 -22.72 -41.99 13.08
N ALA A 2 -23.80 -41.23 13.26
CA ALA A 2 -23.88 -39.82 12.88
C ALA A 2 -24.62 -39.12 14.03
N SER A 3 -23.91 -38.28 14.77
CA SER A 3 -24.46 -37.46 15.85
C SER A 3 -24.16 -36.01 15.50
N GLY A 4 -25.17 -35.32 14.98
CA GLY A 4 -25.16 -33.87 14.75
C GLY A 4 -26.44 -33.32 15.32
N SER A 5 -26.41 -32.90 16.59
CA SER A 5 -27.53 -32.26 17.27
C SER A 5 -27.78 -30.87 16.70
N LYS A 6 -28.97 -30.65 16.14
CA LYS A 6 -29.53 -29.34 15.83
C LYS A 6 -30.52 -28.97 16.93
N GLU A 7 -30.26 -27.84 17.58
CA GLU A 7 -31.12 -27.21 18.57
C GLU A 7 -32.48 -26.83 17.98
N THR A 8 -33.48 -26.90 18.85
CA THR A 8 -34.92 -26.91 18.61
C THR A 8 -35.51 -25.51 18.63
N THR A 9 -36.21 -25.11 17.56
CA THR A 9 -37.23 -24.05 17.62
C THR A 9 -38.60 -24.73 17.61
N PRO A 10 -39.50 -24.49 18.58
CA PRO A 10 -40.79 -25.17 18.61
C PRO A 10 -41.72 -24.57 17.55
N ASP A 11 -42.18 -25.46 16.67
CA ASP A 11 -43.19 -25.27 15.66
C ASP A 11 -44.57 -25.33 16.33
N VAL A 12 -45.30 -24.21 16.37
CA VAL A 12 -46.73 -24.20 16.75
C VAL A 12 -47.53 -23.98 15.48
N THR A 13 -47.75 -25.07 14.77
CA THR A 13 -48.79 -25.21 13.75
C THR A 13 -50.12 -25.38 14.48
N SER A 14 -50.93 -24.31 14.50
CA SER A 14 -52.36 -24.42 14.81
C SER A 14 -53.15 -24.03 13.58
N ALA A 15 -53.29 -24.99 12.67
CA ALA A 15 -54.31 -24.96 11.63
C ALA A 15 -55.66 -25.26 12.30
N ASN A 16 -56.53 -24.26 12.36
CA ASN A 16 -57.95 -24.46 12.58
C ASN A 16 -58.71 -23.67 11.51
N GLU A 17 -58.80 -24.27 10.32
CA GLU A 17 -59.77 -23.91 9.29
C GLU A 17 -61.12 -24.52 9.68
N GLU A 18 -61.98 -23.75 10.33
CA GLU A 18 -63.43 -24.02 10.29
C GLU A 18 -64.17 -22.70 10.04
N GLU A 19 -64.93 -22.73 8.95
CA GLU A 19 -65.80 -21.71 8.40
C GLU A 19 -67.03 -21.52 9.30
N MET A 20 -67.20 -20.35 9.93
CA MET A 20 -68.49 -19.95 10.49
C MET A 20 -68.76 -18.44 10.37
N ALA A 21 -69.82 -18.17 9.60
CA ALA A 21 -70.86 -17.15 9.69
C ALA A 21 -70.49 -15.68 9.96
N ASP A 22 -70.83 -14.87 8.97
CA ASP A 22 -70.78 -13.41 8.93
C ASP A 22 -71.78 -12.75 9.90
N ALA A 23 -71.32 -11.72 10.65
CA ALA A 23 -72.03 -10.54 11.19
C ALA A 23 -71.41 -10.04 12.53
N PRO A 24 -71.48 -8.74 12.89
CA PRO A 24 -71.56 -7.49 12.11
C PRO A 24 -70.39 -6.51 12.42
N GLU A 25 -70.24 -5.47 11.59
CA GLU A 25 -69.38 -4.30 11.82
C GLU A 25 -69.68 -3.59 13.17
N GLU A 26 -68.65 -2.93 13.70
CA GLU A 26 -68.56 -2.19 14.97
C GLU A 26 -68.38 -3.00 16.27
N ALA A 27 -67.15 -3.48 16.47
CA ALA A 27 -66.57 -3.56 17.80
C ALA A 27 -65.28 -2.72 17.81
N ALA A 28 -65.27 -1.68 18.64
CA ALA A 28 -64.14 -0.79 18.83
C ALA A 28 -62.87 -1.60 19.11
N VAL A 29 -61.81 -1.35 18.33
CA VAL A 29 -60.46 -1.80 18.64
C VAL A 29 -60.16 -1.27 20.04
N PRO A 30 -59.86 -2.12 21.04
CA PRO A 30 -59.45 -1.61 22.33
C PRO A 30 -58.14 -0.85 22.08
N GLU A 31 -58.12 0.44 22.38
CA GLU A 31 -56.88 1.19 22.50
C GLU A 31 -56.02 0.42 23.50
N VAL A 32 -55.05 -0.33 22.98
CA VAL A 32 -53.97 -0.85 23.80
C VAL A 32 -53.21 0.39 24.23
N SER A 33 -53.55 0.89 25.42
CA SER A 33 -52.86 1.98 26.06
C SER A 33 -51.40 1.57 26.10
N ASN A 34 -50.60 2.21 25.24
CA ASN A 34 -49.16 2.03 25.17
C ASN A 34 -48.57 2.79 26.37
N GLU A 35 -48.92 2.35 27.59
CA GLU A 35 -48.40 2.84 28.85
C GLU A 35 -46.95 2.38 28.94
N ARG A 36 -46.12 3.16 28.27
CA ARG A 36 -44.68 3.08 28.27
C ARG A 36 -44.23 3.13 29.73
N TRP A 37 -43.63 2.06 30.24
CA TRP A 37 -43.13 1.95 31.63
C TRP A 37 -42.10 3.02 32.02
N MET A 38 -41.73 3.90 31.10
CA MET A 38 -40.92 5.09 31.35
C MET A 38 -41.62 6.32 30.75
N PRO A 39 -41.90 7.38 31.55
CA PRO A 39 -42.52 8.62 31.08
C PRO A 39 -41.73 9.36 30.00
N THR A 40 -40.44 9.05 29.89
CA THR A 40 -39.51 9.68 28.95
C THR A 40 -38.64 8.61 28.31
N VAL A 41 -38.44 8.71 27.00
CA VAL A 41 -37.44 7.90 26.30
C VAL A 41 -36.09 8.20 26.92
N PRO A 42 -35.34 7.21 27.43
CA PRO A 42 -33.99 7.46 27.91
C PRO A 42 -33.17 8.06 26.77
N LYS A 43 -32.79 9.32 26.93
CA LYS A 43 -31.91 10.01 25.99
C LYS A 43 -30.46 9.67 26.33
N PRO A 44 -29.57 9.55 25.34
CA PRO A 44 -28.14 9.41 25.59
C PRO A 44 -27.63 10.62 26.40
N VAL A 45 -26.84 10.38 27.44
CA VAL A 45 -26.25 11.42 28.30
C VAL A 45 -24.73 11.23 28.32
N VAL A 46 -23.97 12.32 28.18
CA VAL A 46 -22.51 12.31 28.31
C VAL A 46 -22.15 12.09 29.78
N VAL A 47 -21.53 10.96 30.11
CA VAL A 47 -21.22 10.55 31.52
C VAL A 47 -19.87 11.11 31.99
N GLY A 48 -19.09 11.78 31.12
CA GLY A 48 -17.89 12.51 31.49
C GLY A 48 -17.17 13.16 30.31
N GLY A 49 -16.66 14.38 30.49
CA GLY A 49 -15.97 15.18 29.47
C GLY A 49 -16.68 16.50 29.13
N ASP A 50 -16.00 17.35 28.35
CA ASP A 50 -16.51 18.64 27.87
C ASP A 50 -17.77 18.46 27.00
N ASN A 51 -18.73 19.39 27.08
CA ASN A 51 -20.03 19.32 26.38
C ASN A 51 -19.94 19.50 24.85
N ALA A 52 -18.75 19.37 24.25
CA ALA A 52 -18.50 19.58 22.82
C ALA A 52 -19.23 18.57 21.91
N LEU A 53 -19.71 17.45 22.45
CA LEU A 53 -20.44 16.40 21.72
C LEU A 53 -21.97 16.59 21.71
N LEU A 54 -22.49 17.67 22.29
CA LEU A 54 -23.92 17.95 22.34
C LEU A 54 -24.29 19.09 21.38
N ASP A 55 -25.38 18.93 20.62
CA ASP A 55 -25.93 20.02 19.81
C ASP A 55 -26.76 21.02 20.67
N GLU A 56 -27.20 22.15 20.11
CA GLU A 56 -28.06 23.12 20.81
C GLU A 56 -29.37 22.49 21.35
N GLY A 57 -29.79 21.36 20.78
CA GLY A 57 -30.93 20.54 21.22
C GLY A 57 -30.61 19.47 22.28
N GLY A 58 -29.37 19.35 22.75
CA GLY A 58 -28.96 18.36 23.75
C GLY A 58 -28.90 16.91 23.25
N GLU A 59 -28.86 16.72 21.93
CA GLU A 59 -28.62 15.41 21.31
C GLU A 59 -27.11 15.19 21.08
N LEU A 60 -26.67 13.94 21.21
CA LEU A 60 -25.29 13.57 20.88
C LEU A 60 -25.04 13.78 19.39
N LYS A 61 -24.13 14.71 19.06
CA LYS A 61 -23.49 14.76 17.75
C LYS A 61 -22.59 13.54 17.60
N ALA A 62 -23.14 12.46 17.06
CA ALA A 62 -22.35 11.32 16.61
C ALA A 62 -21.31 11.73 15.56
N ASP A 63 -21.57 12.82 14.84
CA ASP A 63 -20.75 13.36 13.74
C ASP A 63 -19.96 14.63 14.13
N GLY A 64 -19.48 14.71 15.38
CA GLY A 64 -18.58 15.80 15.79
C GLY A 64 -17.28 15.81 14.97
N PHE A 65 -16.78 17.01 14.66
CA PHE A 65 -15.46 17.15 14.05
C PHE A 65 -14.39 16.66 15.03
N PHE A 66 -13.47 15.82 14.55
CA PHE A 66 -12.32 15.37 15.32
C PHE A 66 -11.04 15.64 14.54
N THR A 67 -9.94 15.85 15.28
CA THR A 67 -8.60 16.04 14.71
C THR A 67 -8.16 14.77 14.01
N ARG A 68 -7.84 14.87 12.72
CA ARG A 68 -7.56 13.73 11.84
C ARG A 68 -6.15 13.16 12.10
N PRO A 69 -6.00 11.91 12.59
CA PRO A 69 -4.67 11.34 12.86
C PRO A 69 -4.02 10.70 11.61
N TRP A 70 -4.82 10.36 10.60
CA TRP A 70 -4.37 9.68 9.38
C TRP A 70 -5.03 10.27 8.14
N TYR A 71 -4.35 10.19 7.00
CA TYR A 71 -4.88 10.61 5.71
C TYR A 71 -4.98 9.40 4.79
N ASN A 72 -6.17 9.16 4.25
CA ASN A 72 -6.41 8.02 3.37
C ASN A 72 -6.11 8.42 1.92
N PHE A 73 -5.12 7.75 1.33
CA PHE A 73 -4.83 7.90 -0.09
C PHE A 73 -5.45 6.74 -0.86
N PHE A 74 -6.55 7.01 -1.57
CA PHE A 74 -7.23 6.01 -2.37
C PHE A 74 -6.50 5.80 -3.69
N CYS A 75 -6.07 4.56 -3.93
CA CYS A 75 -5.30 4.18 -5.11
C CYS A 75 -6.19 3.51 -6.14
N ASN A 76 -6.11 3.93 -7.39
CA ASN A 76 -6.56 3.14 -8.53
C ASN A 76 -5.45 2.20 -9.02
N GLN A 77 -5.73 1.40 -10.05
CA GLN A 77 -4.74 0.48 -10.64
C GLN A 77 -3.45 1.21 -11.06
N THR A 78 -3.55 2.39 -11.67
CA THR A 78 -2.38 3.17 -12.14
C THR A 78 -1.45 3.54 -11.00
N ILE A 79 -2.01 4.14 -9.93
CA ILE A 79 -1.26 4.50 -8.72
C ILE A 79 -0.64 3.25 -8.08
N TYR A 80 -1.42 2.18 -7.94
CA TYR A 80 -0.95 0.94 -7.34
C TYR A 80 0.24 0.36 -8.11
N VAL A 81 0.15 0.27 -9.43
CA VAL A 81 1.25 -0.23 -10.27
C VAL A 81 2.45 0.71 -10.19
N PHE A 82 2.25 2.03 -10.19
CA PHE A 82 3.33 3.01 -10.03
C PHE A 82 4.15 2.76 -8.76
N PHE A 83 3.50 2.66 -7.60
CA PHE A 83 4.18 2.42 -6.33
C PHE A 83 4.85 1.05 -6.27
N ASN A 84 4.27 0.02 -6.87
CA ASN A 84 4.91 -1.30 -6.93
C ASN A 84 6.21 -1.27 -7.77
N ILE A 85 6.21 -0.59 -8.92
CA ILE A 85 7.43 -0.45 -9.72
C ILE A 85 8.45 0.43 -8.99
N PHE A 86 8.01 1.49 -8.32
CA PHE A 86 8.88 2.36 -7.53
C PHE A 86 9.54 1.60 -6.37
N GLN A 87 8.76 0.84 -5.60
CA GLN A 87 9.26 -0.02 -4.53
C GLN A 87 10.22 -1.09 -5.07
N THR A 88 9.91 -1.68 -6.22
CA THR A 88 10.77 -2.66 -6.88
C THR A 88 12.12 -2.03 -7.25
N LEU A 89 12.13 -0.83 -7.83
CA LEU A 89 13.35 -0.10 -8.14
C LEU A 89 14.17 0.20 -6.87
N TYR A 90 13.50 0.71 -5.83
CA TYR A 90 14.14 1.02 -4.55
C TYR A 90 14.78 -0.22 -3.91
N ASN A 91 14.04 -1.33 -3.79
CA ASN A 91 14.55 -2.56 -3.20
C ASN A 91 15.76 -3.11 -3.98
N ARG A 92 15.72 -3.05 -5.32
CA ARG A 92 16.84 -3.52 -6.14
C ARG A 92 18.09 -2.68 -5.96
N LEU A 93 17.94 -1.35 -5.84
CA LEU A 93 19.06 -0.45 -5.54
C LEU A 93 19.61 -0.68 -4.14
N LEU A 94 18.72 -0.84 -3.15
CA LEU A 94 19.10 -1.13 -1.77
C LEU A 94 19.88 -2.45 -1.65
N ASP A 95 19.43 -3.50 -2.33
CA ASP A 95 20.10 -4.80 -2.34
C ASP A 95 21.56 -4.70 -2.83
N ILE A 96 21.80 -3.88 -3.86
CA ILE A 96 23.14 -3.63 -4.40
C ILE A 96 23.96 -2.75 -3.47
N GLN A 97 23.37 -1.69 -2.92
CA GLN A 97 24.02 -0.84 -1.94
C GLN A 97 24.48 -1.62 -0.70
N GLN A 98 23.70 -2.62 -0.25
CA GLN A 98 24.03 -3.48 0.89
C GLN A 98 25.01 -4.61 0.53
N SER A 99 25.33 -4.82 -0.75
CA SER A 99 26.22 -5.90 -1.21
C SER A 99 27.72 -5.57 -1.13
N GLN A 100 28.12 -4.61 -0.28
CA GLN A 100 29.53 -4.16 -0.16
C GLN A 100 30.50 -5.30 0.15
N GLU A 101 30.11 -6.23 1.02
CA GLU A 101 30.94 -7.38 1.38
C GLU A 101 31.17 -8.31 0.18
N LEU A 102 30.14 -8.53 -0.64
CA LEU A 102 30.27 -9.34 -1.86
C LEU A 102 31.25 -8.70 -2.85
N VAL A 103 31.21 -7.37 -2.97
CA VAL A 103 32.16 -6.64 -3.82
C VAL A 103 33.58 -6.78 -3.28
N ALA A 104 33.80 -6.61 -1.98
CA ALA A 104 35.13 -6.76 -1.37
C ALA A 104 35.71 -8.16 -1.64
N GLN A 105 34.90 -9.22 -1.43
CA GLN A 105 35.31 -10.59 -1.72
C GLN A 105 35.58 -10.81 -3.22
N ALA A 106 34.77 -10.21 -4.10
CA ALA A 106 34.96 -10.28 -5.53
C ALA A 106 36.27 -9.59 -5.97
N VAL A 107 36.56 -8.41 -5.43
CA VAL A 107 37.82 -7.66 -5.67
C VAL A 107 39.03 -8.48 -5.21
N GLU A 108 38.99 -9.06 -4.01
CA GLU A 108 40.09 -9.91 -3.52
C GLU A 108 40.30 -11.14 -4.44
N ARG A 109 39.20 -11.82 -4.80
CA ARG A 109 39.24 -13.01 -5.67
C ARG A 109 39.80 -12.69 -7.07
N LEU A 110 39.46 -11.52 -7.61
CA LEU A 110 39.87 -11.10 -8.95
C LEU A 110 41.34 -10.68 -8.97
N ASN A 111 41.83 -10.07 -7.88
CA ASN A 111 43.20 -9.59 -7.77
C ASN A 111 44.21 -10.63 -7.25
N ARG A 112 43.73 -11.77 -6.72
CA ARG A 112 44.59 -12.88 -6.28
C ARG A 112 45.53 -13.32 -7.40
N PRO A 113 46.85 -13.45 -7.14
CA PRO A 113 47.81 -13.90 -8.15
C PRO A 113 47.44 -15.31 -8.61
N LYS A 114 47.47 -15.52 -9.92
CA LYS A 114 47.22 -16.83 -10.54
C LYS A 114 48.44 -17.19 -11.37
N PRO A 115 48.99 -18.40 -11.25
CA PRO A 115 50.17 -18.82 -12.01
C PRO A 115 50.00 -18.65 -13.53
N ALA A 116 48.78 -18.87 -14.05
CA ALA A 116 48.46 -18.65 -15.46
C ALA A 116 48.57 -17.18 -15.90
N ARG A 117 48.34 -16.22 -14.98
CA ARG A 117 48.52 -14.79 -15.20
C ARG A 117 49.99 -14.41 -15.23
N ASP A 118 50.78 -14.98 -14.33
CA ASP A 118 52.22 -14.71 -14.23
C ASP A 118 52.97 -15.19 -15.48
N ILE A 119 52.45 -16.22 -16.17
CA ILE A 119 53.01 -16.78 -17.40
C ILE A 119 52.39 -16.13 -18.66
N GLY A 120 51.46 -15.17 -18.50
CA GLY A 120 50.83 -14.44 -19.62
C GLY A 120 49.82 -15.26 -20.44
N PHE A 121 49.31 -16.37 -19.88
CA PHE A 121 48.36 -17.25 -20.56
C PHE A 121 46.89 -16.80 -20.39
N THR A 122 46.63 -15.85 -19.50
CA THR A 122 45.28 -15.32 -19.22
C THR A 122 45.25 -13.81 -19.45
N GLU A 123 44.19 -13.32 -20.09
CA GLU A 123 43.94 -11.90 -20.36
C GLU A 123 43.70 -11.10 -19.06
N ASN A 124 43.96 -9.78 -19.13
CA ASN A 124 43.76 -8.85 -18.03
C ASN A 124 42.32 -8.94 -17.50
N HIS A 125 42.18 -9.12 -16.19
CA HIS A 125 40.87 -9.11 -15.56
C HIS A 125 40.28 -7.71 -15.58
N MET A 126 38.95 -7.60 -15.62
CA MET A 126 38.29 -6.30 -15.60
C MET A 126 38.64 -5.52 -14.33
N THR A 127 39.29 -4.36 -14.49
CA THR A 127 39.67 -3.44 -13.41
C THR A 127 38.66 -2.31 -13.34
N PHE A 128 37.57 -2.53 -12.60
CA PHE A 128 36.61 -1.47 -12.28
C PHE A 128 36.85 -0.95 -10.86
N PHE A 129 37.03 -1.87 -9.91
CA PHE A 129 37.48 -1.56 -8.56
C PHE A 129 38.96 -1.91 -8.41
N GLU A 130 39.69 -1.04 -7.74
CA GLU A 130 41.10 -1.25 -7.41
C GLU A 130 41.22 -2.01 -6.08
N PRO A 131 42.31 -2.79 -5.87
CA PRO A 131 42.57 -3.43 -4.58
C PRO A 131 42.68 -2.45 -3.41
N THR A 132 43.01 -1.19 -3.70
CA THR A 132 43.13 -0.08 -2.76
C THR A 132 41.81 0.58 -2.42
N ASP A 133 40.73 0.27 -3.15
CA ASP A 133 39.41 0.86 -2.91
C ASP A 133 38.79 0.34 -1.60
N HIS A 134 38.35 1.27 -0.76
CA HIS A 134 37.62 0.96 0.48
C HIS A 134 36.15 0.62 0.20
N PRO A 135 35.49 -0.20 1.05
CA PRO A 135 34.09 -0.57 0.87
C PRO A 135 33.11 0.60 0.73
N GLU A 136 33.42 1.73 1.36
CA GLU A 136 32.64 2.97 1.29
C GLU A 136 32.60 3.57 -0.12
N THR A 137 33.60 3.27 -0.96
CA THR A 137 33.72 3.81 -2.33
C THR A 137 32.97 2.98 -3.37
N TYR A 138 32.58 1.73 -3.05
CA TYR A 138 31.98 0.82 -4.02
C TYR A 138 30.63 1.31 -4.52
N TRP A 139 29.77 1.76 -3.61
CA TRP A 139 28.44 2.25 -3.96
C TRP A 139 28.49 3.55 -4.77
N PRO A 140 29.23 4.61 -4.36
CA PRO A 140 29.38 5.82 -5.17
C PRO A 140 29.84 5.56 -6.61
N LYS A 141 30.87 4.73 -6.82
CA LYS A 141 31.34 4.37 -8.18
C LYS A 141 30.29 3.59 -8.97
N THR A 142 29.48 2.77 -8.30
CA THR A 142 28.41 2.01 -8.94
C THR A 142 27.23 2.90 -9.34
N VAL A 143 26.94 3.94 -8.55
CA VAL A 143 25.95 4.96 -8.89
C VAL A 143 26.43 5.75 -10.11
N GLU A 144 27.70 6.14 -10.18
CA GLU A 144 28.28 6.80 -11.35
C GLU A 144 28.14 5.92 -12.61
N LEU A 145 28.50 4.64 -12.53
CA LEU A 145 28.29 3.68 -13.62
C LEU A 145 26.81 3.55 -14.03
N LEU A 146 25.90 3.60 -13.06
CA LEU A 146 24.45 3.56 -13.33
C LEU A 146 23.98 4.83 -14.04
N GLU A 147 24.47 6.00 -13.63
CA GLU A 147 24.21 7.27 -14.28
C GLU A 147 24.72 7.28 -15.73
N GLU A 148 25.97 6.86 -15.96
CA GLU A 148 26.57 6.71 -17.30
C GLU A 148 25.78 5.75 -18.19
N TYR A 149 25.25 4.66 -17.62
CA TYR A 149 24.40 3.73 -18.37
C TYR A 149 23.03 4.35 -18.70
N ILE A 150 22.46 5.17 -17.81
CA ILE A 150 21.17 5.85 -18.05
C ILE A 150 21.32 6.97 -19.09
N THR A 151 22.42 7.73 -19.07
CA THR A 151 22.73 8.76 -20.07
C THR A 151 23.12 8.18 -21.42
N GLY A 152 23.57 6.91 -21.44
CA GLY A 152 23.97 6.19 -22.65
C GLY A 152 25.46 6.32 -22.98
N ASP A 153 26.26 6.82 -22.05
CA ASP A 153 27.72 6.92 -22.16
C ASP A 153 28.40 5.54 -22.03
N VAL A 154 27.76 4.63 -21.29
CA VAL A 154 28.17 3.23 -21.17
C VAL A 154 27.16 2.32 -21.86
N ASP A 155 27.67 1.38 -22.67
CA ASP A 155 26.83 0.38 -23.32
C ASP A 155 26.36 -0.72 -22.36
N GLU A 156 25.29 -1.39 -22.74
CA GLU A 156 24.67 -2.43 -21.91
C GLU A 156 25.61 -3.59 -21.57
N ASN A 157 26.49 -4.01 -22.49
CA ASN A 157 27.39 -5.13 -22.21
C ASN A 157 28.40 -4.76 -21.12
N ARG A 158 29.04 -3.60 -21.24
CA ARG A 158 29.99 -3.12 -20.23
C ARG A 158 29.32 -2.95 -18.86
N TYR A 159 28.13 -2.34 -18.81
CA TYR A 159 27.36 -2.16 -17.58
C TYR A 159 27.06 -3.51 -16.90
N GLN A 160 26.49 -4.46 -17.66
CA GLN A 160 26.12 -5.76 -17.12
C GLN A 160 27.34 -6.60 -16.75
N ASP A 161 28.45 -6.48 -17.48
CA ASP A 161 29.69 -7.18 -17.17
C ASP A 161 30.23 -6.74 -15.80
N VAL A 162 30.28 -5.44 -15.51
CA VAL A 162 30.72 -4.94 -14.20
C VAL A 162 29.84 -5.52 -13.08
N LEU A 163 28.53 -5.42 -13.23
CA LEU A 163 27.58 -5.98 -12.26
C LEU A 163 27.76 -7.50 -12.08
N ARG A 164 28.02 -8.25 -13.15
CA ARG A 164 28.23 -9.70 -13.09
C ARG A 164 29.50 -10.07 -12.33
N HIS A 165 30.58 -9.33 -12.53
CA HIS A 165 31.89 -9.64 -11.94
C HIS A 165 31.98 -9.28 -10.46
N TYR A 166 31.33 -8.17 -10.06
CA TYR A 166 31.48 -7.62 -8.70
C TYR A 166 30.27 -7.84 -7.80
N TYR A 167 29.04 -7.86 -8.36
CA TYR A 167 27.81 -8.01 -7.59
C TYR A 167 27.15 -9.39 -7.72
N LEU A 168 27.73 -10.30 -8.52
CA LEU A 168 27.39 -11.72 -8.71
C LEU A 168 25.89 -12.06 -8.54
N GLN A 169 25.49 -12.40 -7.30
CA GLN A 169 24.16 -12.91 -6.97
C GLN A 169 23.06 -11.84 -7.09
N ASN A 170 23.41 -10.57 -6.89
CA ASN A 170 22.45 -9.46 -6.90
C ASN A 170 22.54 -8.63 -8.18
N GLY A 171 23.66 -8.66 -8.91
CA GLY A 171 23.91 -7.78 -10.07
C GLY A 171 22.81 -7.83 -11.14
N TRP A 172 22.23 -9.00 -11.41
CA TRP A 172 21.17 -9.18 -12.41
C TRP A 172 19.90 -8.35 -12.13
N LYS A 173 19.65 -7.97 -10.87
CA LYS A 173 18.49 -7.19 -10.47
C LYS A 173 18.47 -5.80 -11.13
N LEU A 174 19.64 -5.23 -11.43
CA LEU A 174 19.78 -3.90 -12.03
C LEU A 174 19.94 -3.90 -13.55
N TYR A 175 19.90 -5.06 -14.22
CA TYR A 175 20.00 -5.11 -15.70
C TYR A 175 18.84 -4.38 -16.38
N THR A 176 17.66 -4.42 -15.77
CA THR A 176 16.41 -3.83 -16.31
C THR A 176 16.09 -2.46 -15.72
N ILE A 177 17.08 -1.75 -15.17
CA ILE A 177 16.86 -0.44 -14.52
C ILE A 177 16.26 0.59 -15.48
N GLN A 178 16.75 0.66 -16.73
CA GLN A 178 16.18 1.57 -17.72
C GLN A 178 14.71 1.26 -18.02
N ASP A 179 14.32 -0.02 -18.06
CA ASP A 179 12.92 -0.41 -18.31
C ASP A 179 12.00 -0.07 -17.15
N LEU A 180 12.49 -0.21 -15.91
CA LEU A 180 11.79 0.25 -14.71
C LEU A 180 11.59 1.77 -14.74
N LEU A 181 12.65 2.53 -15.06
CA LEU A 181 12.58 3.99 -15.16
C LEU A 181 11.64 4.44 -16.29
N LYS A 182 11.75 3.85 -17.49
CA LYS A 182 10.83 4.13 -18.62
C LYS A 182 9.38 3.84 -18.23
N THR A 183 9.14 2.76 -17.49
CA THR A 183 7.80 2.40 -17.03
C THR A 183 7.29 3.36 -15.97
N LEU A 184 8.13 3.80 -15.03
CA LEU A 184 7.77 4.83 -14.05
C LEU A 184 7.43 6.16 -14.72
N CYS A 185 8.24 6.62 -15.69
CA CYS A 185 7.95 7.85 -16.43
C CYS A 185 6.60 7.77 -17.16
N ARG A 186 6.31 6.63 -17.80
CA ARG A 186 5.03 6.40 -18.47
C ARG A 186 3.85 6.46 -17.50
N LEU A 187 3.96 5.77 -16.36
CA LEU A 187 2.92 5.75 -15.33
C LEU A 187 2.75 7.13 -14.69
N ALA A 188 3.83 7.87 -14.43
CA ALA A 188 3.77 9.23 -13.91
C ALA A 188 3.04 10.19 -14.86
N LEU A 189 3.26 10.04 -16.17
CA LEU A 189 2.54 10.81 -17.18
C LEU A 189 1.05 10.47 -17.18
N THR A 190 0.69 9.19 -17.03
CA THR A 190 -0.71 8.78 -16.86
C THR A 190 -1.31 9.37 -15.58
N CYS A 191 -0.57 9.35 -14.46
CA CYS A 191 -1.02 9.93 -13.20
C CYS A 191 -1.31 11.43 -13.29
N SER A 192 -0.59 12.15 -14.16
CA SER A 192 -0.72 13.59 -14.37
C SER A 192 -1.54 13.95 -15.62
N SER A 193 -2.19 12.98 -16.26
CA SER A 193 -2.93 13.17 -17.50
C SER A 193 -4.15 14.07 -17.30
N THR A 194 -4.49 14.91 -18.28
CA THR A 194 -5.73 15.71 -18.27
C THR A 194 -6.90 15.02 -18.99
N ASP A 195 -6.75 13.74 -19.35
CA ASP A 195 -7.81 12.97 -20.00
C ASP A 195 -8.99 12.78 -19.04
N ALA A 196 -10.20 13.13 -19.46
CA ALA A 196 -11.42 12.99 -18.66
C ALA A 196 -11.73 11.55 -18.24
N LYS A 197 -11.20 10.55 -18.98
CA LYS A 197 -11.31 9.13 -18.63
C LYS A 197 -10.37 8.73 -17.50
N GLU A 198 -9.30 9.49 -17.28
CA GLU A 198 -8.30 9.21 -16.26
C GLU A 198 -8.68 9.93 -14.97
N LYS A 199 -8.92 9.15 -13.90
CA LYS A 199 -9.33 9.66 -12.59
C LYS A 199 -8.18 9.77 -11.59
N THR A 200 -6.98 9.32 -11.97
CA THR A 200 -5.79 9.42 -11.13
C THR A 200 -5.53 10.84 -10.59
N PRO A 201 -5.56 11.91 -11.42
CA PRO A 201 -5.32 13.27 -10.93
C PRO A 201 -6.36 13.72 -9.91
N ASP A 202 -7.63 13.38 -10.12
CA ASP A 202 -8.73 13.71 -9.20
C ASP A 202 -8.50 13.07 -7.83
N LEU A 203 -8.06 11.81 -7.78
CA LEU A 203 -7.73 11.10 -6.54
C LEU A 203 -6.55 11.73 -5.80
N ILE A 204 -5.50 12.13 -6.55
CA ILE A 204 -4.33 12.82 -5.98
C ILE A 204 -4.76 14.18 -5.42
N HIS A 205 -5.55 14.94 -6.17
CA HIS A 205 -6.05 16.24 -5.73
C HIS A 205 -6.93 16.12 -4.49
N GLN A 206 -7.86 15.17 -4.45
CA GLN A 206 -8.70 14.91 -3.29
C GLN A 206 -7.86 14.59 -2.05
N TYR A 207 -6.80 13.79 -2.20
CA TYR A 207 -5.88 13.50 -1.10
C TYR A 207 -5.12 14.74 -0.62
N LEU A 208 -4.62 15.57 -1.55
CA LEU A 208 -3.93 16.82 -1.18
C LEU A 208 -4.87 17.80 -0.48
N THR A 209 -6.08 18.02 -1.00
CA THR A 209 -7.11 18.86 -0.34
C THR A 209 -7.53 18.27 1.00
N SER A 210 -7.62 16.94 1.12
CA SER A 210 -7.90 16.30 2.40
C SER A 210 -6.79 16.53 3.43
N ARG A 211 -5.54 16.67 3.00
CA ARG A 211 -4.40 16.94 3.89
C ARG A 211 -4.35 18.37 4.44
N GLU A 212 -5.01 19.31 3.77
CA GLU A 212 -5.13 20.69 4.26
C GLU A 212 -6.14 20.82 5.40
N LYS A 213 -7.04 19.84 5.55
CA LYS A 213 -8.06 19.82 6.60
C LYS A 213 -7.56 19.02 7.81
N GLU A 214 -7.29 19.73 8.90
CA GLU A 214 -6.87 19.12 10.17
C GLU A 214 -8.02 18.42 10.91
N GLU A 215 -9.26 18.78 10.60
CA GLU A 215 -10.46 18.21 11.20
C GLU A 215 -11.30 17.44 10.17
N THR A 216 -11.86 16.31 10.60
CA THR A 216 -12.71 15.45 9.76
C THR A 216 -13.91 14.95 10.56
N SER A 217 -14.98 14.54 9.87
CA SER A 217 -16.14 13.88 10.45
C SER A 217 -16.43 12.60 9.68
N TYR A 218 -17.15 11.66 10.28
CA TYR A 218 -17.45 10.37 9.64
C TYR A 218 -18.27 10.51 8.33
N GLN A 219 -19.01 11.61 8.16
CA GLN A 219 -19.76 11.90 6.94
C GLN A 219 -18.92 12.57 5.84
N THR A 220 -17.74 13.10 6.19
CA THR A 220 -16.87 13.85 5.27
C THR A 220 -15.68 13.02 4.77
N GLU A 221 -15.51 11.81 5.31
CA GLU A 221 -14.56 10.81 4.80
C GLU A 221 -15.13 10.04 3.60
#